data_AF-A0AAU4DWY8-F1
#
_entry.id   AF-A0AAU4DWY8-F1
#
_cell.length_a   1.000
_cell.length_b   1.000
_cell.length_c   1.000
_cell.angle_alpha   90.00
_cell.angle_beta   90.00
_cell.angle_gamma   90.00
#
_symmetry.space_group_name_H-M   'P 1'
#
loop_
_entity.id
_entity.type
_entity.pdbx_description
1 polymer ?
#
loop_
_entity_poly.entity_id
_entity_poly.type
_entity_poly.pdbx_seq_one_letter_code
_entity_poly.pdbx_strand_id
1 'polypeptide(L)'
;MSTQIEIALIELRTWSAPGRRAALIAAAWDAGETNVSALAEAARVSRPTVYADLRSQGIDPDHRPAKENAVPVSPVTLEGFTGLNLDGQEANHFQKSVYRHLQEHPEQSSGEEAGRLIGLMDALRDYNNLRPRLQEERIAREERDRSLHRVEVRWEALRTAANWLAAHHDYVVTVADARIAIDMWEDRASGAVSVPFRQETPHQRAAYQQILAAGHPAIEPLTVDPAAEADRLRANLEQATEHRRRLAAETLALAGQGDGR
;
A
#
# COMPACT_ATOMS: atom_id res chain seq x y z
N MET A 1 -0.54 -47.78 10.07
CA MET A 1 -1.73 -46.96 9.76
C MET A 1 -2.18 -46.04 10.91
N SER A 2 -1.64 -46.13 12.13
CA SER A 2 -2.03 -45.25 13.27
C SER A 2 -1.45 -43.82 13.21
N THR A 3 -0.44 -43.56 12.38
CA THR A 3 0.39 -42.34 12.43
C THR A 3 -0.25 -41.10 11.82
N GLN A 4 -1.07 -41.24 10.75
CA GLN A 4 -1.70 -40.08 10.09
C GLN A 4 -2.86 -39.49 10.90
N ILE A 5 -3.64 -40.34 11.59
CA ILE A 5 -4.73 -39.89 12.46
C ILE A 5 -4.14 -39.13 13.67
N GLU A 6 -3.05 -39.63 14.24
CA GLU A 6 -2.39 -38.99 15.38
C GLU A 6 -1.81 -37.61 15.02
N ILE A 7 -1.18 -37.48 13.85
CA ILE A 7 -0.71 -36.19 13.31
C ILE A 7 -1.88 -35.22 13.12
N ALA A 8 -2.96 -35.65 12.45
CA ALA A 8 -4.13 -34.79 12.22
C ALA A 8 -4.80 -34.34 13.53
N LEU A 9 -4.84 -35.20 14.55
CA LEU A 9 -5.36 -34.85 15.88
C LEU A 9 -4.46 -33.86 16.62
N ILE A 10 -3.13 -33.95 16.46
CA ILE A 10 -2.19 -32.98 17.02
C ILE A 10 -2.35 -31.62 16.35
N GLU A 11 -2.47 -31.57 15.03
CA GLU A 11 -2.73 -30.33 14.28
C GLU A 11 -4.05 -29.70 14.69
N LEU A 12 -5.12 -30.50 14.81
CA LEU A 12 -6.43 -30.03 15.25
C LEU A 12 -6.39 -29.47 16.68
N ARG A 13 -5.67 -30.12 17.60
CA ARG A 13 -5.47 -29.61 18.98
C ARG A 13 -4.66 -28.31 19.00
N THR A 14 -3.67 -28.20 18.13
CA THR A 14 -2.85 -26.99 18.00
C THR A 14 -3.66 -25.83 17.44
N TRP A 15 -4.48 -26.10 16.42
CA TRP A 15 -5.37 -25.12 15.82
C TRP A 15 -6.48 -24.66 16.79
N SER A 16 -7.04 -25.59 17.57
CA SER A 16 -8.11 -25.33 18.54
C SER A 16 -7.63 -24.88 19.93
N ALA A 17 -6.33 -24.60 20.10
CA ALA A 17 -5.78 -24.15 21.36
C ALA A 17 -6.52 -22.89 21.86
N PRO A 18 -6.99 -22.86 23.12
CA PRO A 18 -7.68 -21.69 23.68
C PRO A 18 -6.85 -20.42 23.49
N GLY A 19 -7.47 -19.35 23.00
CA GLY A 19 -6.80 -18.07 22.74
C GLY A 19 -6.02 -17.98 21.42
N ARG A 20 -5.84 -19.09 20.67
CA ARG A 20 -5.11 -19.05 19.38
C ARG A 20 -5.75 -18.11 18.36
N ARG A 21 -7.08 -18.10 18.28
CA ARG A 21 -7.83 -17.17 17.42
C ARG A 21 -7.56 -15.71 17.81
N ALA A 22 -7.66 -15.40 19.10
CA ALA A 22 -7.39 -14.06 19.61
C ALA A 22 -5.95 -13.60 19.33
N ALA A 23 -4.98 -14.49 19.51
CA ALA A 23 -3.58 -14.22 19.19
C ALA A 23 -3.36 -13.97 17.68
N LEU A 24 -4.03 -14.71 16.80
CA LEU A 24 -3.93 -14.51 15.35
C LEU A 24 -4.63 -13.21 14.91
N ILE A 25 -5.76 -12.87 15.52
CA ILE A 25 -6.46 -11.59 15.29
C ILE A 25 -5.59 -10.42 15.75
N ALA A 26 -4.96 -10.52 16.93
CA ALA A 26 -4.03 -9.50 17.41
C ALA A 26 -2.79 -9.39 16.51
N ALA A 27 -2.20 -10.51 16.07
CA ALA A 27 -1.09 -10.47 15.14
C ALA A 27 -1.45 -9.81 13.80
N ALA A 28 -2.67 -10.03 13.28
CA ALA A 28 -3.15 -9.35 12.08
C ALA A 28 -3.37 -7.84 12.32
N TRP A 29 -3.86 -7.47 13.51
CA TRP A 29 -4.00 -6.09 13.93
C TRP A 29 -2.65 -5.36 14.02
N ASP A 30 -1.66 -5.98 14.67
CA ASP A 30 -0.30 -5.46 14.80
C ASP A 30 0.42 -5.39 13.44
N ALA A 31 0.04 -6.25 12.49
CA ALA A 31 0.47 -6.19 11.11
C ALA A 31 -0.23 -5.10 10.27
N GLY A 32 -1.15 -4.33 10.87
CA GLY A 32 -1.80 -3.16 10.27
C GLY A 32 -3.23 -3.37 9.78
N GLU A 33 -3.77 -4.59 9.81
CA GLU A 33 -5.19 -4.82 9.48
C GLU A 33 -6.08 -4.42 10.66
N THR A 34 -6.48 -3.16 10.69
CA THR A 34 -7.30 -2.56 11.77
C THR A 34 -8.79 -2.55 11.44
N ASN A 35 -9.21 -3.10 10.29
CA ASN A 35 -10.62 -3.21 9.95
C ASN A 35 -11.25 -4.43 10.63
N VAL A 36 -11.98 -4.17 11.72
CA VAL A 36 -12.71 -5.21 12.49
C VAL A 36 -13.63 -6.06 11.61
N SER A 37 -14.23 -5.51 10.56
CA SER A 37 -15.08 -6.29 9.64
C SER A 37 -14.25 -7.27 8.81
N ALA A 38 -13.07 -6.86 8.34
CA ALA A 38 -12.17 -7.73 7.58
C ALA A 38 -11.60 -8.85 8.47
N LEU A 39 -11.23 -8.52 9.71
CA LEU A 39 -10.80 -9.51 10.70
C LEU A 39 -11.91 -10.52 11.04
N ALA A 40 -13.15 -10.05 11.18
CA ALA A 40 -14.31 -10.91 11.46
C ALA A 40 -14.56 -11.88 10.31
N GLU A 41 -14.48 -11.39 9.08
CA GLU A 41 -14.61 -12.18 7.85
C GLU A 41 -13.50 -13.22 7.73
N ALA A 42 -12.23 -12.83 7.89
CA ALA A 42 -11.08 -13.72 7.83
C ALA A 42 -11.12 -14.82 8.90
N ALA A 43 -11.51 -14.48 10.13
CA ALA A 43 -11.62 -15.42 11.23
C ALA A 43 -12.94 -16.21 11.25
N ARG A 44 -13.89 -15.91 10.34
CA ARG A 44 -15.25 -16.48 10.30
C ARG A 44 -15.98 -16.39 11.64
N VAL A 45 -15.85 -15.25 12.32
CA VAL A 45 -16.53 -14.95 13.58
C VAL A 45 -17.30 -13.65 13.48
N SER A 46 -18.15 -13.37 14.47
CA SER A 46 -18.86 -12.11 14.54
C SER A 46 -17.91 -10.94 14.87
N ARG A 47 -18.24 -9.72 14.44
CA ARG A 47 -17.52 -8.50 14.87
C ARG A 47 -17.43 -8.38 16.41
N PRO A 48 -18.49 -8.61 17.20
CA PRO A 48 -18.38 -8.67 18.67
C PRO A 48 -17.33 -9.65 19.19
N THR A 49 -17.18 -10.81 18.55
CA THR A 49 -16.13 -11.77 18.89
C THR A 49 -14.74 -11.20 18.64
N VAL A 50 -14.53 -10.51 17.51
CA VAL A 50 -13.26 -9.81 17.23
C VAL A 50 -12.98 -8.73 18.27
N TYR A 51 -13.97 -7.91 18.62
CA TYR A 51 -13.84 -6.93 19.70
C TYR A 51 -13.43 -7.57 21.03
N ALA A 52 -14.07 -8.67 21.41
CA ALA A 52 -13.75 -9.40 22.63
C ALA A 52 -12.34 -10.02 22.58
N ASP A 53 -11.98 -10.62 21.45
CA ASP A 53 -10.67 -11.23 21.23
C ASP A 53 -9.54 -10.18 21.28
N LEU A 54 -9.69 -9.03 20.62
CA LEU A 54 -8.72 -7.93 20.67
C LEU A 54 -8.56 -7.39 22.10
N ARG A 55 -9.67 -7.13 22.80
CA ARG A 55 -9.63 -6.67 24.19
C ARG A 55 -8.99 -7.71 25.13
N SER A 56 -9.18 -9.00 24.87
CA SER A 56 -8.51 -10.07 25.63
C SER A 56 -6.99 -10.08 25.46
N GLN A 57 -6.48 -9.48 24.37
CA GLN A 57 -5.05 -9.30 24.10
C GLN A 57 -4.55 -7.91 24.54
N GLY A 58 -5.39 -7.10 25.22
CA GLY A 58 -5.04 -5.75 25.66
C GLY A 58 -5.11 -4.69 24.55
N ILE A 59 -5.68 -5.01 23.38
CA ILE A 59 -5.87 -4.07 22.28
C ILE A 59 -7.25 -3.43 22.40
N ASP A 60 -7.32 -2.10 22.38
CA ASP A 60 -8.58 -1.37 22.31
C ASP A 60 -8.92 -0.98 20.85
N PRO A 61 -9.83 -1.72 20.18
CA PRO A 61 -10.23 -1.46 18.80
C PRO A 61 -11.04 -0.18 18.60
N ASP A 62 -11.52 0.46 19.67
CA ASP A 62 -12.20 1.75 19.57
C ASP A 62 -11.16 2.90 19.50
N HIS A 63 -9.97 2.68 20.06
CA HIS A 63 -8.78 3.51 19.88
C HIS A 63 -7.96 3.04 18.67
N ARG A 64 -8.61 2.96 17.51
CA ARG A 64 -7.91 2.68 16.26
C ARG A 64 -6.80 3.72 16.11
N PRO A 65 -5.53 3.34 15.88
CA PRO A 65 -4.56 4.31 15.38
C PRO A 65 -5.21 4.91 14.13
N ALA A 66 -5.47 6.22 14.14
CA ALA A 66 -6.24 6.90 13.12
C ALA A 66 -5.67 6.52 11.76
N LYS A 67 -6.35 5.61 11.06
CA LYS A 67 -5.97 4.88 9.84
C LYS A 67 -4.63 5.38 9.34
N GLU A 68 -3.56 4.87 9.97
CA GLU A 68 -2.26 5.52 10.12
C GLU A 68 -2.04 6.52 9.00
N ASN A 69 -2.32 7.81 9.28
CA ASN A 69 -2.02 8.90 8.37
C ASN A 69 -0.62 8.63 7.87
N ALA A 70 -0.49 8.25 6.58
CA ALA A 70 0.76 7.74 6.02
C ALA A 70 1.90 8.53 6.63
N VAL A 71 2.69 7.89 7.51
CA VAL A 71 3.61 8.61 8.39
C VAL A 71 4.37 9.57 7.50
N PRO A 72 4.21 10.89 7.68
CA PRO A 72 4.68 11.84 6.68
C PRO A 72 6.16 11.58 6.47
N VAL A 73 6.51 11.25 5.23
CA VAL A 73 7.88 10.90 4.87
C VAL A 73 8.71 12.17 5.06
N SER A 74 9.41 12.24 6.18
CA SER A 74 10.23 13.40 6.50
C SER A 74 11.32 13.54 5.43
N PRO A 75 11.53 14.74 4.87
CA PRO A 75 12.59 14.97 3.89
C PRO A 75 13.95 14.57 4.45
N VAL A 76 14.72 13.85 3.65
CA VAL A 76 16.11 13.54 3.92
C VAL A 76 16.91 14.83 3.89
N THR A 77 17.73 15.03 4.92
CA THR A 77 18.66 16.15 5.01
C THR A 77 20.08 15.62 5.05
N LEU A 78 20.94 16.04 4.12
CA LEU A 78 22.37 15.74 4.12
C LEU A 78 23.16 17.04 4.01
N GLU A 79 24.20 17.18 4.82
CA GLU A 79 25.05 18.40 4.84
C GLU A 79 24.26 19.70 4.97
N GLY A 80 23.10 19.67 5.64
CA GLY A 80 22.22 20.84 5.79
C GLY A 80 21.32 21.14 4.58
N PHE A 81 21.33 20.29 3.55
CA PHE A 81 20.49 20.41 2.36
C PHE A 81 19.36 19.39 2.36
N THR A 82 18.19 19.80 1.88
CA THR A 82 17.04 18.95 1.55
C THR A 82 16.76 18.91 0.05
N GLY A 83 17.26 19.89 -0.70
CA GLY A 83 17.01 20.04 -2.14
C GLY A 83 15.62 20.60 -2.47
N LEU A 84 14.80 20.93 -1.46
CA LEU A 84 13.43 21.42 -1.64
C LEU A 84 13.30 22.94 -1.50
N ASN A 85 14.32 23.65 -1.01
CA ASN A 85 14.24 25.10 -0.73
C ASN A 85 15.46 25.87 -1.26
N LEU A 86 15.59 25.87 -2.60
CA LEU A 86 16.75 26.43 -3.31
C LEU A 86 16.88 27.95 -3.17
N ASP A 87 15.78 28.68 -2.97
CA ASP A 87 15.78 30.15 -3.05
C ASP A 87 16.05 30.85 -1.70
N GLY A 88 16.31 30.07 -0.64
CA GLY A 88 16.36 30.58 0.73
C GLY A 88 17.61 30.18 1.51
N GLN A 89 17.38 29.46 2.61
CA GLN A 89 18.45 29.04 3.52
C GLN A 89 19.48 28.14 2.83
N GLU A 90 19.05 27.31 1.87
CA GLU A 90 19.97 26.42 1.14
C GLU A 90 20.92 27.21 0.22
N ALA A 91 20.47 28.27 -0.46
CA ALA A 91 21.38 29.12 -1.25
C ALA A 91 22.48 29.76 -0.38
N ASN A 92 22.10 30.26 0.80
CA ASN A 92 23.07 30.82 1.74
C ASN A 92 24.01 29.74 2.30
N HIS A 93 23.49 28.54 2.56
CA HIS A 93 24.30 27.42 3.03
C HIS A 93 25.28 26.94 1.96
N PHE A 94 24.82 26.84 0.71
CA PHE A 94 25.63 26.52 -0.46
C PHE A 94 26.83 27.46 -0.59
N GLN A 95 26.59 28.78 -0.61
CA GLN A 95 27.66 29.76 -0.71
C GLN A 95 28.66 29.63 0.44
N LYS A 96 28.18 29.48 1.68
CA LYS A 96 29.05 29.30 2.86
C LYS A 96 29.89 28.02 2.78
N SER A 97 29.32 26.92 2.29
CA SER A 97 30.04 25.64 2.14
C SER A 97 31.13 25.75 1.08
N VAL A 98 30.84 26.35 -0.09
CA VAL A 98 31.86 26.60 -1.13
C VAL A 98 32.99 27.50 -0.61
N TYR A 99 32.66 28.59 0.08
CA TYR A 99 33.69 29.48 0.65
C TYR A 99 34.54 28.79 1.72
N ARG A 100 33.94 27.97 2.59
CA ARG A 100 34.68 27.20 3.59
C ARG A 100 35.65 26.22 2.92
N HIS A 101 35.17 25.48 1.92
CA HIS A 101 36.00 24.53 1.17
C HIS A 101 37.21 25.21 0.54
N LEU A 102 37.02 26.38 -0.08
CA LEU A 102 38.13 27.14 -0.67
C LEU A 102 39.15 27.64 0.36
N GLN A 103 38.73 27.92 1.60
CA GLN A 103 39.65 28.29 2.67
C GLN A 103 40.47 27.10 3.16
N GLU A 104 39.86 25.91 3.19
CA GLU A 104 40.50 24.66 3.61
C GLU A 104 41.36 24.02 2.50
N HIS A 105 41.01 24.28 1.23
CA HIS A 105 41.64 23.72 0.03
C HIS A 105 41.95 24.81 -1.01
N PRO A 106 42.89 25.73 -0.72
CA PRO A 106 43.18 26.88 -1.59
C PRO A 106 43.74 26.50 -2.97
N GLU A 107 44.26 25.29 -3.13
CA GLU A 107 44.76 24.74 -4.39
C GLU A 107 43.67 24.23 -5.34
N GLN A 108 42.45 24.00 -4.83
CA GLN A 108 41.33 23.47 -5.62
C GLN A 108 40.48 24.58 -6.22
N SER A 109 39.83 24.27 -7.34
CA SER A 109 38.90 25.22 -7.97
C SER A 109 37.55 25.23 -7.25
N SER A 110 36.93 26.40 -7.13
CA SER A 110 35.59 26.54 -6.56
C SER A 110 34.53 25.73 -7.33
N GLY A 111 34.79 25.46 -8.62
CA GLY A 111 33.89 24.71 -9.49
C GLY A 111 33.73 23.25 -9.09
N GLU A 112 34.75 22.64 -8.49
CA GLU A 112 34.69 21.23 -8.07
C GLU A 112 33.71 21.04 -6.90
N GLU A 113 33.85 21.83 -5.84
CA GLU A 113 32.95 21.77 -4.69
C GLU A 113 31.53 22.26 -5.05
N ALA A 114 31.42 23.33 -5.84
CA ALA A 114 30.13 23.79 -6.34
C ALA A 114 29.42 22.68 -7.15
N GLY A 115 30.13 21.98 -8.03
CA GLY A 115 29.60 20.87 -8.82
C GLY A 115 29.15 19.69 -7.94
N ARG A 116 29.93 19.34 -6.91
CA ARG A 116 29.55 18.30 -5.93
C ARG A 116 28.26 18.67 -5.20
N LEU A 117 28.17 19.89 -4.66
CA LEU A 117 27.01 20.36 -3.91
C LEU A 117 25.77 20.49 -4.79
N ILE A 118 25.90 20.95 -6.04
CA ILE A 118 24.78 20.96 -7.00
C ILE A 118 24.28 19.53 -7.24
N GLY A 119 25.18 18.57 -7.46
CA GLY A 119 24.81 17.16 -7.62
C GLY A 119 24.12 16.57 -6.39
N LEU A 120 24.56 16.96 -5.18
CA LEU A 120 23.91 16.60 -3.92
C LEU A 120 22.49 17.15 -3.80
N MET A 121 22.32 18.45 -4.03
CA MET A 121 21.02 19.12 -3.94
C MET A 121 20.03 18.58 -4.98
N ASP A 122 20.48 18.31 -6.20
CA ASP A 122 19.66 17.69 -7.24
C ASP A 122 19.22 16.26 -6.86
N ALA A 123 20.15 15.43 -6.37
CA ALA A 123 19.83 14.06 -5.95
C ALA A 123 18.86 14.04 -4.76
N LEU A 124 19.05 14.93 -3.79
CA LEU A 124 18.14 15.10 -2.65
C LEU A 124 16.76 15.58 -3.09
N ARG A 125 16.69 16.54 -4.02
CA ARG A 125 15.43 17.04 -4.57
C ARG A 125 14.64 15.91 -5.23
N ASP A 126 15.28 15.16 -6.12
CA ASP A 126 14.65 14.05 -6.83
C ASP A 126 14.21 12.96 -5.84
N TYR A 127 15.07 12.59 -4.88
CA TYR A 127 14.77 11.60 -3.85
C TYR A 127 13.60 12.02 -2.95
N ASN A 128 13.63 13.25 -2.42
CA ASN A 128 12.62 13.76 -1.49
C ASN A 128 11.28 14.05 -2.16
N ASN A 129 11.26 14.29 -3.47
CA ASN A 129 10.01 14.38 -4.24
C ASN A 129 9.45 13.01 -4.60
N LEU A 130 10.29 12.05 -5.01
CA LEU A 130 9.82 10.76 -5.50
C LEU A 130 9.40 9.82 -4.36
N ARG A 131 10.18 9.75 -3.27
CA ARG A 131 9.91 8.82 -2.15
C ARG A 131 8.49 8.92 -1.57
N PRO A 132 7.94 10.10 -1.21
CA PRO A 132 6.57 10.18 -0.71
C PRO A 132 5.54 9.73 -1.77
N ARG A 133 5.77 10.00 -3.06
CA ARG A 133 4.87 9.58 -4.14
C ARG A 133 4.86 8.07 -4.33
N LEU A 134 6.02 7.42 -4.25
CA LEU A 134 6.10 5.95 -4.26
C LEU A 134 5.39 5.33 -3.04
N GLN A 135 5.45 5.97 -1.88
CA GLN A 135 4.74 5.52 -0.69
C GLN A 135 3.22 5.66 -0.84
N GLU A 136 2.74 6.79 -1.39
CA GLU A 136 1.32 7.00 -1.72
C GLU A 136 0.82 5.97 -2.74
N GLU A 137 1.58 5.74 -3.81
CA GLU A 137 1.24 4.76 -4.83
C GLU A 137 1.17 3.34 -4.23
N ARG A 138 2.15 2.94 -3.41
CA ARG A 138 2.16 1.61 -2.77
C ARG A 138 0.89 1.38 -1.94
N ILE A 139 0.50 2.35 -1.11
CA ILE A 139 -0.72 2.29 -0.31
C ILE A 139 -1.94 2.15 -1.21
N ALA A 140 -2.02 2.94 -2.29
CA ALA A 140 -3.15 2.89 -3.22
C ALA A 140 -3.21 1.54 -3.96
N ARG A 141 -2.05 0.96 -4.31
CA ARG A 141 -1.94 -0.35 -4.94
C ARG A 141 -2.44 -1.46 -4.02
N GLU A 142 -2.04 -1.44 -2.76
CA GLU A 142 -2.50 -2.38 -1.74
C GLU A 142 -4.02 -2.31 -1.55
N GLU A 143 -4.61 -1.10 -1.52
CA GLU A 143 -6.06 -0.92 -1.40
C GLU A 143 -6.81 -1.37 -2.66
N ARG A 144 -6.26 -1.11 -3.85
CA ARG A 144 -6.77 -1.62 -5.13
C ARG A 144 -6.83 -3.14 -5.13
N ASP A 145 -5.72 -3.79 -4.79
CA ASP A 145 -5.62 -5.26 -4.78
C ASP A 145 -6.57 -5.87 -3.74
N ARG A 146 -6.67 -5.25 -2.56
CA ARG A 146 -7.64 -5.64 -1.53
C ARG A 146 -9.08 -5.51 -2.01
N SER A 147 -9.42 -4.42 -2.70
CA SER A 147 -10.76 -4.17 -3.21
C SER A 147 -11.14 -5.15 -4.31
N LEU A 148 -10.23 -5.43 -5.23
CA LEU A 148 -10.40 -6.47 -6.26
C LEU A 148 -10.61 -7.86 -5.61
N HIS A 149 -9.83 -8.21 -4.60
CA HIS A 149 -10.01 -9.46 -3.87
C HIS A 149 -11.39 -9.54 -3.19
N ARG A 150 -11.87 -8.45 -2.58
CA ARG A 150 -13.21 -8.40 -1.98
C ARG A 150 -14.32 -8.65 -2.98
N VAL A 151 -14.20 -8.19 -4.23
CA VAL A 151 -15.17 -8.48 -5.30
C VAL A 151 -15.31 -10.00 -5.48
N GLU A 152 -14.19 -10.72 -5.54
CA GLU A 152 -14.17 -12.18 -5.69
C GLU A 152 -14.80 -12.90 -4.49
N VAL A 153 -14.45 -12.47 -3.27
CA VAL A 153 -15.01 -13.05 -2.04
C VAL A 153 -16.53 -12.83 -1.97
N ARG A 154 -17.01 -11.63 -2.30
CA ARG A 154 -18.45 -11.31 -2.30
C ARG A 154 -19.21 -12.09 -3.36
N TRP A 155 -18.60 -12.30 -4.53
CA TRP A 155 -19.17 -13.14 -5.56
C TRP A 155 -19.35 -14.59 -5.09
N GLU A 156 -18.31 -15.23 -4.53
CA GLU A 156 -18.42 -16.61 -4.04
C GLU A 156 -19.42 -16.74 -2.89
N ALA A 157 -19.52 -15.72 -2.02
CA ALA A 157 -20.48 -15.71 -0.92
C ALA A 157 -21.95 -15.80 -1.40
N LEU A 158 -22.28 -15.31 -2.60
CA LEU A 158 -23.63 -15.39 -3.16
C LEU A 158 -24.16 -16.82 -3.25
N ARG A 159 -23.27 -17.80 -3.44
CA ARG A 159 -23.64 -19.22 -3.62
C ARG A 159 -24.31 -19.83 -2.40
N THR A 160 -24.09 -19.25 -1.22
CA THR A 160 -24.58 -19.77 0.07
C THR A 160 -25.41 -18.75 0.85
N ALA A 161 -25.72 -17.60 0.24
CA ALA A 161 -26.40 -16.50 0.92
C ALA A 161 -27.88 -16.83 1.17
N ALA A 162 -28.30 -16.78 2.43
CA ALA A 162 -29.71 -16.95 2.81
C ALA A 162 -30.60 -15.80 2.29
N ASN A 163 -30.07 -14.56 2.27
CA ASN A 163 -30.70 -13.41 1.64
C ASN A 163 -29.90 -13.00 0.41
N TRP A 164 -30.24 -13.61 -0.73
CA TRP A 164 -29.48 -13.45 -1.97
C TRP A 164 -29.51 -12.01 -2.50
N LEU A 165 -30.64 -11.29 -2.40
CA LEU A 165 -30.76 -9.91 -2.89
C LEU A 165 -29.85 -8.94 -2.13
N ALA A 166 -29.81 -9.05 -0.80
CA ALA A 166 -28.92 -8.22 0.02
C ALA A 166 -27.44 -8.52 -0.30
N ALA A 167 -27.06 -9.80 -0.40
CA ALA A 167 -25.70 -10.18 -0.74
C ALA A 167 -25.30 -9.74 -2.15
N HIS A 168 -26.23 -9.77 -3.12
CA HIS A 168 -25.99 -9.27 -4.47
C HIS A 168 -25.81 -7.74 -4.49
N HIS A 169 -26.58 -7.00 -3.68
CA HIS A 169 -26.37 -5.56 -3.53
C HIS A 169 -24.96 -5.26 -2.98
N ASP A 170 -24.54 -5.96 -1.93
CA ASP A 170 -23.19 -5.81 -1.37
C ASP A 170 -22.09 -6.09 -2.41
N TYR A 171 -22.28 -7.11 -3.25
CA TYR A 171 -21.38 -7.38 -4.38
C TYR A 171 -21.31 -6.19 -5.35
N VAL A 172 -22.45 -5.62 -5.75
CA VAL A 172 -22.48 -4.47 -6.67
C VAL A 172 -21.78 -3.25 -6.08
N VAL A 173 -22.00 -2.96 -4.79
CA VAL A 173 -21.28 -1.88 -4.08
C VAL A 173 -19.78 -2.14 -4.09
N THR A 174 -19.37 -3.38 -3.80
CA THR A 174 -17.95 -3.77 -3.78
C THR A 174 -17.28 -3.61 -5.16
N VAL A 175 -18.01 -3.87 -6.25
CA VAL A 175 -17.51 -3.60 -7.62
C VAL A 175 -17.29 -2.10 -7.85
N ALA A 176 -18.19 -1.25 -7.36
CA ALA A 176 -18.02 0.20 -7.47
C ALA A 176 -16.81 0.68 -6.65
N ASP A 177 -16.63 0.18 -5.42
CA ASP A 177 -15.47 0.48 -4.58
C ASP A 177 -14.16 0.06 -5.25
N ALA A 178 -14.13 -1.12 -5.89
CA ALA A 178 -12.96 -1.58 -6.63
C ALA A 178 -12.60 -0.68 -7.82
N ARG A 179 -13.58 -0.12 -8.53
CA ARG A 179 -13.34 0.88 -9.59
C ARG A 179 -12.69 2.15 -9.02
N ILE A 180 -13.25 2.69 -7.94
CA ILE A 180 -12.69 3.86 -7.25
C ILE A 180 -11.25 3.58 -6.81
N ALA A 181 -10.97 2.39 -6.28
CA ALA A 181 -9.62 2.03 -5.86
C ALA A 181 -8.63 1.90 -7.04
N ILE A 182 -9.08 1.41 -8.21
CA ILE A 182 -8.26 1.42 -9.44
C ILE A 182 -7.95 2.86 -9.87
N ASP A 183 -8.95 3.75 -9.89
CA ASP A 183 -8.78 5.15 -10.31
C ASP A 183 -7.85 5.91 -9.36
N MET A 184 -8.00 5.70 -8.04
CA MET A 184 -7.12 6.28 -7.04
C MET A 184 -5.67 5.79 -7.20
N TRP A 185 -5.47 4.50 -7.49
CA TRP A 185 -4.14 3.97 -7.74
C TRP A 185 -3.52 4.58 -9.01
N GLU A 186 -4.27 4.69 -10.10
CA GLU A 186 -3.80 5.32 -11.34
C GLU A 186 -3.32 6.75 -11.10
N ASP A 187 -4.10 7.57 -10.37
CA ASP A 187 -3.75 8.95 -10.02
C ASP A 187 -2.42 9.01 -9.25
N ARG A 188 -2.25 8.18 -8.20
CA ARG A 188 -1.02 8.17 -7.40
C ARG A 188 0.19 7.62 -8.16
N ALA A 189 -0.01 6.57 -8.95
CA ALA A 189 1.04 6.01 -9.79
C ALA A 189 1.48 7.00 -10.87
N SER A 190 0.55 7.71 -11.50
CA SER A 190 0.84 8.78 -12.47
C SER A 190 1.61 9.93 -11.81
N GLY A 191 1.21 10.32 -10.59
CA GLY A 191 1.96 11.28 -9.78
C GLY A 191 3.41 10.85 -9.54
N ALA A 192 3.65 9.58 -9.20
CA ALA A 192 4.99 9.05 -8.99
C ALA A 192 5.83 8.97 -10.28
N VAL A 193 5.25 8.50 -11.40
CA VAL A 193 5.91 8.43 -12.72
C VAL A 193 6.32 9.82 -13.23
N SER A 194 5.54 10.85 -12.90
CA SER A 194 5.82 12.22 -13.33
C SER A 194 7.05 12.85 -12.66
N VAL A 195 7.54 12.27 -11.54
CA VAL A 195 8.69 12.81 -10.80
C VAL A 195 9.98 12.30 -11.45
N PRO A 196 10.84 13.19 -11.98
CA PRO A 196 12.14 12.78 -12.51
C PRO A 196 13.00 12.18 -11.40
N PHE A 197 13.74 11.13 -11.74
CA PHE A 197 14.77 10.57 -10.85
C PHE A 197 16.07 10.37 -11.61
N ARG A 198 16.97 11.35 -11.49
CA ARG A 198 18.17 11.43 -12.33
C ARG A 198 19.40 10.98 -11.56
N GLN A 199 20.18 10.10 -12.19
CA GLN A 199 21.49 9.64 -11.72
C GLN A 199 22.52 9.70 -12.84
N GLU A 200 22.42 10.75 -13.65
CA GLU A 200 23.15 10.88 -14.92
C GLU A 200 24.60 11.30 -14.69
N THR A 201 24.83 12.18 -13.72
CA THR A 201 26.17 12.72 -13.43
C THR A 201 26.89 11.92 -12.34
N PRO A 202 28.24 11.91 -12.33
CA PRO A 202 29.02 11.32 -11.24
C PRO A 202 28.67 11.88 -9.86
N HIS A 203 28.44 13.20 -9.76
CA HIS A 203 28.09 13.85 -8.49
C HIS A 203 26.71 13.42 -7.98
N GLN A 204 25.69 13.32 -8.85
CA GLN A 204 24.37 12.81 -8.47
C GLN A 204 24.42 11.35 -7.99
N ARG A 205 25.20 10.48 -8.66
CA ARG A 205 25.39 9.09 -8.22
C ARG A 205 26.08 9.00 -6.86
N ALA A 206 27.14 9.77 -6.66
CA ALA A 206 27.84 9.83 -5.37
C ALA A 206 26.91 10.34 -4.25
N ALA A 207 26.11 11.38 -4.51
CA ALA A 207 25.13 11.88 -3.58
C ALA A 207 24.03 10.85 -3.25
N TYR A 208 23.52 10.13 -4.24
CA TYR A 208 22.56 9.06 -3.99
C TYR A 208 23.17 7.95 -3.12
N GLN A 209 24.44 7.58 -3.35
CA GLN A 209 25.14 6.64 -2.48
C GLN A 209 25.28 7.16 -1.03
N GLN A 210 25.47 8.47 -0.83
CA GLN A 210 25.47 9.06 0.52
C GLN A 210 24.09 8.96 1.20
N ILE A 211 22.99 9.16 0.45
CA ILE A 211 21.63 8.94 0.97
C ILE A 211 21.47 7.50 1.48
N LEU A 212 21.93 6.51 0.70
CA LEU A 212 21.89 5.10 1.11
C LEU A 212 22.80 4.82 2.32
N ALA A 213 24.01 5.37 2.34
CA ALA A 213 24.95 5.21 3.44
C ALA A 213 24.43 5.81 4.76
N ALA A 214 23.57 6.83 4.68
CA ALA A 214 22.87 7.40 5.83
C ALA A 214 21.69 6.53 6.34
N GLY A 215 21.46 5.35 5.75
CA GLY A 215 20.43 4.40 6.17
C GLY A 215 19.06 4.66 5.56
N HIS A 216 18.94 5.55 4.57
CA HIS A 216 17.69 5.75 3.85
C HIS A 216 17.47 4.64 2.82
N PRO A 217 16.21 4.17 2.64
CA PRO A 217 15.93 3.07 1.74
C PRO A 217 16.24 3.45 0.29
N ALA A 218 16.70 2.46 -0.50
CA ALA A 218 16.78 2.63 -1.94
C ALA A 218 15.38 2.86 -2.52
N ILE A 219 15.29 3.76 -3.49
CA ILE A 219 14.06 3.99 -4.26
C ILE A 219 14.27 3.56 -5.70
N GLU A 220 13.24 2.94 -6.27
CA GLU A 220 13.20 2.52 -7.65
C GLU A 220 12.02 3.24 -8.32
N PRO A 221 12.26 4.04 -9.37
CA PRO A 221 11.18 4.67 -10.12
C PRO A 221 10.21 3.63 -10.69
N LEU A 222 8.93 3.98 -10.78
CA LEU A 222 7.95 3.13 -11.45
C LEU A 222 8.27 3.07 -12.95
N THR A 223 8.31 1.85 -13.48
CA THR A 223 8.53 1.57 -14.91
C THR A 223 7.25 1.18 -15.64
N VAL A 224 6.14 1.03 -14.90
CA VAL A 224 4.83 0.69 -15.45
C VAL A 224 4.16 1.91 -16.04
N ASP A 225 3.35 1.72 -17.09
CA ASP A 225 2.39 2.71 -17.57
C ASP A 225 1.12 2.61 -16.71
N PRO A 226 0.85 3.58 -15.81
CA PRO A 226 -0.28 3.49 -14.90
C PRO A 226 -1.63 3.46 -15.61
N ALA A 227 -1.76 4.21 -16.70
CA ALA A 227 -3.01 4.34 -17.43
C ALA A 227 -3.35 3.03 -18.16
N ALA A 228 -2.36 2.46 -18.88
CA ALA A 228 -2.55 1.20 -19.58
C ALA A 228 -2.89 0.04 -18.61
N GLU A 229 -2.25 0.00 -17.45
CA GLU A 229 -2.51 -1.01 -16.43
C GLU A 229 -3.87 -0.79 -15.75
N ALA A 230 -4.26 0.46 -15.46
CA ALA A 230 -5.58 0.79 -14.91
C ALA A 230 -6.69 0.39 -15.89
N ASP A 231 -6.54 0.71 -17.18
CA ASP A 231 -7.49 0.32 -18.22
C ASP A 231 -7.62 -1.20 -18.33
N ARG A 232 -6.50 -1.93 -18.28
CA ARG A 232 -6.51 -3.40 -18.25
C ARG A 232 -7.29 -3.93 -17.06
N LEU A 233 -7.09 -3.36 -15.86
CA LEU A 233 -7.79 -3.78 -14.65
C LEU A 233 -9.29 -3.46 -14.71
N ARG A 234 -9.68 -2.28 -15.19
CA ARG A 234 -11.08 -1.90 -15.39
C ARG A 234 -11.78 -2.85 -16.38
N ALA A 235 -11.16 -3.10 -17.53
CA ALA A 235 -11.70 -3.99 -18.54
C ALA A 235 -11.92 -5.41 -18.00
N ASN A 236 -10.97 -5.94 -17.23
CA ASN A 236 -11.11 -7.25 -16.57
C ASN A 236 -12.26 -7.26 -15.55
N LEU A 237 -12.35 -6.22 -14.71
CA LEU A 237 -13.42 -6.09 -13.71
C LEU A 237 -14.80 -5.99 -14.38
N GLU A 238 -14.91 -5.24 -15.48
CA GLU A 238 -16.13 -5.08 -16.26
C GLU A 238 -16.56 -6.38 -16.92
N GLN A 239 -15.66 -7.04 -17.64
CA GLN A 239 -15.92 -8.32 -18.28
C GLN A 239 -16.39 -9.37 -17.26
N ALA A 240 -15.72 -9.46 -16.11
CA ALA A 240 -16.11 -10.37 -15.03
C ALA A 240 -17.50 -10.01 -14.48
N THR A 241 -17.76 -8.72 -14.25
CA THR A 241 -19.06 -8.25 -13.72
C THR A 241 -20.21 -8.53 -14.68
N GLU A 242 -20.02 -8.30 -15.98
CA GLU A 242 -21.03 -8.59 -16.99
C GLU A 242 -21.33 -10.09 -17.09
N HIS A 243 -20.29 -10.93 -17.07
CA HIS A 243 -20.47 -12.38 -17.05
C HIS A 243 -21.27 -12.84 -15.82
N ARG A 244 -20.88 -12.36 -14.63
CA ARG A 244 -21.55 -12.66 -13.35
C ARG A 244 -22.99 -12.18 -13.31
N ARG A 245 -23.27 -11.00 -13.86
CA ARG A 245 -24.63 -10.46 -14.00
C ARG A 245 -25.52 -11.35 -14.88
N ARG A 246 -24.98 -11.90 -15.97
CA ARG A 246 -25.71 -12.86 -16.81
C ARG A 246 -26.04 -14.14 -16.06
N LEU A 247 -25.05 -14.75 -15.38
CA LEU A 247 -25.25 -15.95 -14.57
C LEU A 247 -26.31 -15.75 -13.46
N ALA A 248 -26.27 -14.60 -12.79
CA ALA A 248 -27.24 -14.24 -11.77
C ALA A 248 -28.66 -14.13 -12.34
N ALA A 249 -28.81 -13.50 -13.51
CA ALA A 249 -30.11 -13.38 -14.20
C ALA A 249 -30.66 -14.74 -14.66
N GLU A 250 -29.82 -15.60 -15.23
CA GLU A 250 -30.18 -16.96 -15.64
C GLU A 250 -30.63 -17.80 -14.44
N THR A 251 -29.90 -17.71 -13.32
CA THR A 251 -30.23 -18.43 -12.08
C THR A 251 -31.58 -17.98 -11.53
N LEU A 252 -31.85 -16.67 -11.52
CA LEU A 252 -33.12 -16.11 -11.04
C LEU A 252 -34.30 -16.53 -11.93
N ALA A 253 -34.10 -16.56 -13.26
CA ALA A 253 -35.12 -17.00 -14.20
C ALA A 253 -35.49 -18.48 -13.99
N LEU A 254 -34.51 -19.35 -13.73
CA LEU A 254 -34.74 -20.77 -13.42
C LEU A 254 -35.46 -20.96 -12.08
N ALA A 255 -35.10 -20.20 -11.04
CA ALA A 255 -35.75 -20.27 -9.73
C ALA A 255 -37.24 -19.88 -9.83
N GLY A 256 -37.56 -18.81 -10.57
CA GLY A 256 -38.96 -18.36 -10.75
C GLY A 256 -39.86 -19.33 -11.53
N GLN A 257 -39.29 -20.23 -12.33
CA GLN A 257 -40.05 -21.29 -13.02
C GLN A 257 -40.42 -22.45 -12.08
N GLY A 258 -39.68 -22.63 -10.98
CA GLY A 258 -39.90 -23.70 -10.00
C GLY A 258 -41.10 -23.46 -9.08
N ASP A 259 -41.38 -22.21 -8.70
CA ASP A 259 -42.47 -21.83 -7.78
C ASP A 259 -43.88 -21.86 -8.43
N GLY A 260 -43.97 -22.11 -9.74
CA GLY A 260 -45.23 -22.18 -10.49
C GLY A 260 -45.84 -23.57 -10.62
N ARG A 261 -45.33 -24.58 -9.92
CA ARG A 261 -45.84 -25.97 -9.88
C ARG A 261 -46.23 -26.37 -8.48
#